data_AF-I8TUJ5-F1
#
_entry.id   AF-I8TUJ5-F1
#
_cell.length_a   1.000
_cell.length_b   1.000
_cell.length_c   1.000
_cell.angle_alpha   90.00
_cell.angle_beta   90.00
_cell.angle_gamma   90.00
#
_symmetry.space_group_name_H-M   'P 1'
#
loop_
_entity.id
_entity.type
_entity.pdbx_description
1 polymer ?
#
loop_
_entity_poly.entity_id
_entity_poly.type
_entity_poly.pdbx_seq_one_letter_code
_entity_poly.pdbx_strand_id
1 'polypeptide(L)'
;MPKLYELAEEYRLLAEQLEDMENLDQQTVIDTLEGSTQLMDIEEKTAAIIRMVKNWESEIPAYEEEIKRLTESKKAIDNRVKSVKAYLKGCLEAAGLARVKIGVFNARLQNNSRGSVIVDDPNIVPAKYIDIIPQQEIPNNDRLYQDLNIGLKVPGVRYEVGKHLRIG
;
A
#
# COMPACT_ATOMS: atom_id res chain seq x y z
N MET A 1 18.25 19.49 -38.10
CA MET A 1 17.26 18.48 -37.69
C MET A 1 18.05 17.28 -37.21
N PRO A 2 18.17 17.06 -35.90
CA PRO A 2 18.71 15.83 -35.36
C PRO A 2 17.89 14.66 -35.93
N LYS A 3 18.55 13.58 -36.33
CA LYS A 3 17.84 12.44 -36.91
C LYS A 3 17.08 11.74 -35.80
N LEU A 4 15.86 11.29 -36.06
CA LEU A 4 14.98 10.56 -35.13
C LEU A 4 15.68 9.44 -34.32
N TYR A 5 16.75 8.88 -34.88
CA TYR A 5 17.59 7.85 -34.29
C TYR A 5 18.47 8.34 -33.13
N GLU A 6 18.93 9.59 -33.18
CA GLU A 6 19.76 10.21 -32.13
C GLU A 6 18.92 10.45 -30.87
N LEU A 7 17.68 10.89 -31.04
CA LEU A 7 16.72 11.08 -29.94
C LEU A 7 16.36 9.73 -29.28
N ALA A 8 16.12 8.69 -30.07
CA ALA A 8 15.78 7.37 -29.55
C ALA A 8 16.92 6.74 -28.74
N GLU A 9 18.18 6.93 -29.16
CA GLU A 9 19.35 6.48 -28.40
C GLU A 9 19.56 7.31 -27.12
N GLU A 10 19.37 8.64 -27.15
CA GLU A 10 19.44 9.48 -25.94
C GLU A 10 18.38 9.07 -24.91
N TYR A 11 17.15 8.75 -25.35
CA TYR A 11 16.10 8.27 -24.45
C TYR A 11 16.33 6.85 -23.95
N ARG A 12 16.93 5.98 -24.76
CA ARG A 12 17.34 4.63 -24.33
C ARG A 12 18.45 4.73 -23.27
N LEU A 13 19.42 5.63 -23.48
CA LEU A 13 20.51 5.88 -22.54
C LEU A 13 20.00 6.50 -21.24
N LEU A 14 19.03 7.42 -21.32
CA LEU A 14 18.38 8.01 -20.15
C LEU A 14 17.59 6.97 -19.35
N ALA A 15 16.84 6.10 -20.03
CA ALA A 15 16.11 5.01 -19.39
C ALA A 15 17.06 4.01 -18.71
N GLU A 16 18.16 3.64 -19.38
CA GLU A 16 19.20 2.76 -18.84
C GLU A 16 19.93 3.39 -17.64
N GLN A 17 20.24 4.69 -17.70
CA GLN A 17 20.83 5.44 -16.57
C GLN A 17 19.88 5.56 -15.36
N LEU A 18 18.57 5.62 -15.59
CA LEU A 18 17.57 5.71 -14.53
C LEU A 18 17.20 4.32 -13.96
N GLU A 19 17.26 3.26 -14.77
CA GLU A 19 17.11 1.86 -14.33
C GLU A 19 18.25 1.42 -13.41
N ASP A 20 19.50 1.80 -13.71
CA ASP A 20 20.67 1.43 -12.91
C ASP A 20 20.74 2.11 -11.53
N MET A 21 19.92 3.14 -11.28
CA MET A 21 19.90 3.88 -10.03
C MET A 21 18.66 3.56 -9.18
N GLU A 22 18.72 2.45 -8.44
CA GLU A 22 17.72 2.13 -7.41
C GLU A 22 17.69 3.24 -6.35
N ASN A 23 16.54 3.93 -6.21
CA ASN A 23 16.25 5.02 -5.25
C ASN A 23 16.61 6.45 -5.68
N LEU A 24 16.36 6.82 -6.94
CA LEU A 24 16.36 8.25 -7.30
C LEU A 24 15.23 9.00 -6.61
N ASP A 25 15.56 10.07 -5.90
CA ASP A 25 14.55 11.00 -5.43
C ASP A 25 13.94 11.77 -6.62
N GLN A 26 12.71 12.24 -6.44
CA GLN A 26 11.93 12.89 -7.50
C GLN A 26 12.67 14.09 -8.11
N GLN A 27 13.47 14.82 -7.34
CA GLN A 27 14.20 15.97 -7.83
C GLN A 27 15.32 15.56 -8.79
N THR A 28 16.08 14.51 -8.44
CA THR A 28 17.15 13.99 -9.31
C THR A 28 16.61 13.47 -10.65
N VAL A 29 15.44 12.82 -10.65
CA VAL A 29 14.78 12.38 -11.89
C VAL A 29 14.39 13.58 -12.76
N ILE A 30 13.80 14.62 -12.17
CA ILE A 30 13.37 15.83 -12.89
C ILE A 30 14.60 16.58 -13.44
N ASP A 31 15.66 16.75 -12.66
CA ASP A 31 16.86 17.48 -13.07
C ASP A 31 17.57 16.76 -14.23
N THR A 32 17.61 15.42 -14.20
CA THR A 32 18.20 14.61 -15.28
C THR A 32 17.35 14.66 -16.55
N LEU A 33 16.01 14.68 -16.41
CA LEU A 33 15.07 14.90 -17.50
C LEU A 33 15.21 16.30 -18.09
N GLU A 34 15.31 17.34 -17.27
CA GLU A 34 15.48 18.70 -17.76
C GLU A 34 16.82 18.89 -18.46
N GLY A 35 17.90 18.30 -17.94
CA GLY A 35 19.22 18.33 -18.57
C GLY A 35 19.26 17.62 -19.92
N SER A 36 18.64 16.43 -20.03
CA SER A 36 18.63 15.66 -21.29
C SER A 36 17.65 16.20 -22.34
N THR A 37 16.60 16.91 -21.93
CA THR A 37 15.58 17.47 -22.84
C THR A 37 15.72 18.97 -23.09
N GLN A 38 16.80 19.59 -22.60
CA GLN A 38 16.95 21.05 -22.56
C GLN A 38 16.93 21.73 -23.95
N LEU A 39 17.30 20.98 -25.00
CA LEU A 39 17.36 21.44 -26.39
C LEU A 39 16.17 20.97 -27.24
N MET A 40 15.22 20.23 -26.65
CA MET A 40 14.08 19.67 -27.35
C MET A 40 12.87 20.62 -27.32
N ASP A 41 12.09 20.63 -28.40
CA ASP A 41 10.79 21.30 -28.41
C ASP A 41 9.83 20.60 -27.42
N ILE A 42 8.86 21.36 -26.91
CA ILE A 42 7.95 20.89 -25.86
C ILE A 42 7.18 19.62 -26.24
N GLU A 43 6.89 19.43 -27.52
CA GLU A 43 6.20 18.26 -28.06
C GLU A 43 7.08 17.01 -28.00
N GLU A 44 8.37 17.12 -28.35
CA GLU A 44 9.34 16.01 -28.30
C GLU A 44 9.63 15.62 -26.85
N LYS A 45 9.83 16.60 -25.97
CA LYS A 45 9.98 16.39 -24.52
C LYS A 45 8.76 15.69 -23.93
N THR A 46 7.56 16.14 -24.29
CA THR A 46 6.30 15.53 -23.83
C THR A 46 6.17 14.09 -24.32
N ALA A 47 6.43 13.83 -25.60
CA ALA A 47 6.32 12.50 -26.19
C ALA A 47 7.26 11.48 -25.54
N ALA A 48 8.39 11.93 -25.02
CA ALA A 48 9.34 11.04 -24.39
C ALA A 48 9.06 10.81 -22.91
N ILE A 49 8.64 11.83 -22.17
CA ILE A 49 8.13 11.66 -20.81
C ILE A 49 6.94 10.67 -20.82
N ILE A 50 6.04 10.79 -21.80
CA ILE A 50 4.93 9.85 -21.97
C ILE A 50 5.42 8.41 -22.18
N ARG A 51 6.43 8.20 -23.05
CA ARG A 51 6.98 6.86 -23.31
C ARG A 51 7.61 6.25 -22.05
N MET A 52 8.38 7.04 -21.32
CA MET A 52 9.02 6.63 -20.07
C MET A 52 7.97 6.26 -19.01
N VAL A 53 6.94 7.10 -18.82
CA VAL A 53 5.83 6.79 -17.90
C VAL A 53 5.10 5.52 -18.32
N LYS A 54 4.83 5.32 -19.62
CA LYS A 54 4.16 4.11 -20.11
C LYS A 54 4.97 2.85 -19.90
N ASN A 55 6.29 2.92 -20.02
CA ASN A 55 7.18 1.79 -19.72
C ASN A 55 7.07 1.42 -18.23
N TRP A 56 7.20 2.39 -17.33
CA TRP A 56 7.06 2.13 -15.89
C TRP A 56 5.66 1.65 -15.50
N GLU A 57 4.60 2.24 -16.06
CA GLU A 57 3.22 1.78 -15.87
C GLU A 57 3.04 0.32 -16.31
N SER A 58 3.80 -0.15 -17.31
CA SER A 58 3.75 -1.53 -17.78
C SER A 58 4.42 -2.54 -16.84
N GLU A 59 5.35 -2.09 -16.00
CA GLU A 59 6.05 -2.94 -15.03
C GLU A 59 5.27 -3.11 -13.71
N ILE A 60 4.46 -2.12 -13.33
CA ILE A 60 3.67 -2.12 -12.08
C ILE A 60 2.89 -3.43 -11.86
N PRO A 61 2.13 -3.97 -12.85
CA PRO A 61 1.36 -5.20 -12.65
C PRO A 61 2.24 -6.42 -12.33
N ALA A 62 3.45 -6.49 -12.88
CA ALA A 62 4.38 -7.60 -12.61
C ALA A 62 4.88 -7.56 -11.16
N TYR A 63 5.19 -6.36 -10.64
CA TYR A 63 5.53 -6.19 -9.23
C TYR A 63 4.35 -6.51 -8.30
N GLU A 64 3.14 -6.06 -8.63
CA GLU A 64 1.94 -6.36 -7.84
C GLU A 64 1.65 -7.86 -7.76
N GLU A 65 1.80 -8.59 -8.87
CA GLU A 65 1.64 -10.04 -8.92
C GLU A 65 2.66 -10.74 -7.99
N GLU A 66 3.93 -10.31 -8.05
CA GLU A 66 4.98 -10.89 -7.22
C GLU A 66 4.79 -10.58 -5.73
N ILE A 67 4.41 -9.35 -5.39
CA ILE A 67 4.05 -8.97 -4.00
C ILE A 67 2.91 -9.84 -3.49
N LYS A 68 1.88 -10.07 -4.31
CA LYS A 68 0.75 -10.93 -3.96
C LYS A 68 1.21 -12.36 -3.70
N ARG A 69 2.01 -12.94 -4.61
CA ARG A 69 2.57 -14.31 -4.48
C ARG A 69 3.40 -14.47 -3.20
N LEU A 70 4.27 -13.50 -2.91
CA LEU A 70 5.11 -13.51 -1.70
C LEU A 70 4.27 -13.35 -0.42
N THR A 71 3.25 -12.49 -0.45
CA THR A 71 2.34 -12.29 0.68
C THR A 71 1.53 -13.55 0.98
N GLU A 72 1.03 -14.24 -0.05
CA GLU A 72 0.33 -15.52 0.09
C GLU A 72 1.26 -16.61 0.63
N SER A 73 2.50 -16.67 0.11
CA SER A 73 3.52 -17.62 0.59
C SER A 73 3.86 -17.40 2.06
N LYS A 74 4.05 -16.14 2.48
CA LYS A 74 4.24 -15.76 3.88
C LYS A 74 3.06 -16.20 4.74
N LYS A 75 1.83 -15.94 4.30
CA LYS A 75 0.61 -16.31 5.02
C LYS A 75 0.50 -17.84 5.21
N ALA A 76 0.87 -18.61 4.19
CA ALA A 76 0.88 -20.07 4.28
C ALA A 76 1.88 -20.58 5.35
N ILE A 77 3.09 -20.01 5.39
CA ILE A 77 4.10 -20.36 6.40
C ILE A 77 3.64 -19.95 7.80
N ASP A 78 3.10 -18.74 7.96
CA ASP A 78 2.57 -18.25 9.25
C ASP A 78 1.46 -19.17 9.80
N ASN A 79 0.54 -19.60 8.93
CA ASN A 79 -0.51 -20.55 9.31
C ASN A 79 0.05 -21.93 9.72
N ARG A 80 1.07 -22.44 9.01
CA ARG A 80 1.75 -23.69 9.38
C ARG A 80 2.41 -23.56 10.76
N VAL A 81 3.12 -22.47 11.02
CA VAL A 81 3.75 -22.19 12.33
C VAL A 81 2.70 -22.14 13.44
N LYS A 82 1.58 -21.44 13.22
CA LYS A 82 0.47 -21.36 14.18
C LYS A 82 -0.13 -22.73 14.48
N SER A 83 -0.38 -23.53 13.44
CA SER A 83 -0.92 -24.89 13.57
C SER A 83 -0.01 -25.80 14.39
N VAL A 84 1.31 -25.82 14.08
CA VAL A 84 2.27 -26.65 14.81
C VAL A 84 2.43 -26.20 16.27
N LYS A 85 2.42 -24.89 16.53
CA LYS A 85 2.42 -24.36 17.91
C LYS A 85 1.15 -24.74 18.68
N ALA A 86 -0.01 -24.70 18.03
CA ALA A 86 -1.28 -25.11 18.64
C ALA A 86 -1.29 -26.61 18.96
N TYR A 87 -0.75 -27.44 18.06
CA TYR A 87 -0.56 -28.87 18.31
C TYR A 87 0.35 -29.12 19.52
N LEU A 88 1.53 -28.46 19.58
CA LEU A 88 2.43 -28.57 20.73
C LEU A 88 1.77 -28.11 22.02
N LYS A 89 1.00 -27.02 21.99
CA LYS A 89 0.21 -26.54 23.14
C LYS A 89 -0.73 -27.64 23.63
N GLY A 90 -1.50 -28.27 22.73
CA GLY A 90 -2.41 -29.37 23.05
C GLY A 90 -1.69 -30.59 23.64
N CYS A 91 -0.52 -30.97 23.11
CA CYS A 91 0.29 -32.05 23.67
C CYS A 91 0.76 -31.74 25.11
N LEU A 92 1.22 -30.52 25.36
CA LEU A 92 1.65 -30.10 26.70
C LEU A 92 0.47 -30.06 27.69
N GLU A 93 -0.70 -29.58 27.25
CA GLU A 93 -1.92 -29.56 28.05
C GLU A 93 -2.39 -30.97 28.39
N ALA A 94 -2.43 -31.89 27.42
CA ALA A 94 -2.82 -33.29 27.64
C ALA A 94 -1.83 -34.05 28.54
N ALA A 95 -0.54 -33.72 28.47
CA ALA A 95 0.49 -34.30 29.33
C ALA A 95 0.57 -33.65 30.72
N GLY A 96 -0.18 -32.57 30.98
CA GLY A 96 -0.10 -31.80 32.24
C GLY A 96 1.25 -31.10 32.43
N LEU A 97 2.01 -30.87 31.37
CA LEU A 97 3.36 -30.28 31.43
C LEU A 97 3.30 -28.77 31.18
N ALA A 98 3.49 -27.98 32.24
CA ALA A 98 3.55 -26.52 32.12
C ALA A 98 4.85 -26.02 31.46
N ARG A 99 5.93 -26.80 31.51
CA ARG A 99 7.24 -26.45 30.92
C ARG A 99 7.99 -27.70 30.48
N VAL A 100 8.63 -27.62 29.31
CA VAL A 100 9.52 -28.65 28.77
C VAL A 100 10.84 -27.99 28.35
N LYS A 101 11.96 -28.60 28.72
CA LYS A 101 13.30 -28.19 28.30
C LYS A 101 13.96 -29.34 27.54
N ILE A 102 14.43 -29.10 26.32
CA ILE A 102 15.09 -30.08 25.47
C ILE A 102 16.39 -29.47 24.96
N GLY A 103 17.52 -29.91 25.51
CA GLY A 103 18.84 -29.33 25.23
C GLY A 103 18.86 -27.83 25.51
N VAL A 104 19.08 -27.03 24.46
CA VAL A 104 19.09 -25.56 24.50
C VAL A 104 17.70 -24.94 24.37
N PHE A 105 16.68 -25.71 23.98
CA PHE A 105 15.32 -25.20 23.75
C PHE A 105 14.46 -25.30 25.01
N ASN A 106 13.56 -24.34 25.18
CA ASN A 106 12.52 -24.38 26.20
C ASN A 106 11.16 -24.04 25.60
N ALA A 107 10.13 -24.76 26.03
CA ALA A 107 8.74 -24.48 25.76
C ALA A 107 8.01 -24.37 27.09
N ARG A 108 7.15 -23.37 27.24
CA ARG A 108 6.32 -23.18 28.44
C ARG A 108 4.92 -22.75 28.06
N LEU A 109 3.93 -23.29 28.76
CA LEU A 109 2.59 -22.73 28.77
C LEU A 109 2.62 -21.52 29.70
N GLN A 110 2.17 -20.38 29.17
CA GLN A 110 2.11 -19.14 29.92
C GLN A 110 0.71 -18.55 29.71
N ASN A 111 0.11 -18.08 30.79
CA ASN A 111 -1.14 -17.34 30.70
C ASN A 111 -0.91 -16.05 29.93
N ASN A 112 -1.89 -15.68 29.10
CA ASN A 112 -1.88 -14.38 28.45
C ASN A 112 -1.84 -13.27 29.51
N SER A 113 -1.12 -12.18 29.22
CA SER A 113 -1.01 -11.04 30.13
C SER A 113 -2.35 -10.34 30.38
N ARG A 114 -3.31 -10.52 29.46
CA ARG A 114 -4.71 -10.11 29.61
C ARG A 114 -5.61 -11.33 29.45
N GLY A 115 -6.64 -11.41 30.28
CA GLY A 115 -7.74 -12.34 30.07
C GLY A 115 -8.53 -11.97 28.81
N SER A 116 -9.10 -12.98 28.14
CA SER A 116 -10.09 -12.76 27.10
C SER A 116 -11.45 -12.58 27.78
N VAL A 117 -12.18 -11.53 27.42
CA VAL A 117 -13.57 -11.33 27.86
C VAL A 117 -14.46 -11.99 26.80
N ILE A 118 -15.23 -12.99 27.22
CA ILE A 118 -16.22 -13.66 26.40
C ILE A 118 -17.59 -13.13 26.85
N VAL A 119 -18.37 -12.59 25.93
CA VAL A 119 -19.73 -12.11 26.18
C VAL A 119 -20.67 -13.19 25.68
N ASP A 120 -21.27 -13.96 26.59
CA ASP A 120 -22.17 -15.06 26.23
C ASP A 120 -23.53 -14.56 25.69
N ASP A 121 -24.06 -13.47 26.27
CA ASP A 121 -25.27 -12.79 25.78
C ASP A 121 -25.11 -11.26 25.93
N PRO A 122 -25.07 -10.51 24.83
CA PRO A 122 -24.94 -9.05 24.86
C PRO A 122 -26.11 -8.32 25.53
N ASN A 123 -27.33 -8.89 25.53
CA ASN A 123 -28.52 -8.18 25.99
C ASN A 123 -28.62 -8.06 27.52
N ILE A 124 -27.94 -8.96 28.23
CA ILE A 124 -27.86 -8.94 29.70
C ILE A 124 -26.65 -8.15 30.21
N VAL A 125 -25.75 -7.72 29.31
CA VAL A 125 -24.58 -6.93 29.70
C VAL A 125 -25.04 -5.58 30.23
N PRO A 126 -24.66 -5.19 31.46
CA PRO A 126 -25.05 -3.90 32.00
C PRO A 126 -24.57 -2.75 31.12
N ALA A 127 -25.40 -1.71 30.97
CA ALA A 127 -25.11 -0.54 30.12
C ALA A 127 -23.75 0.12 30.40
N LYS A 128 -23.21 -0.02 31.62
CA LYS A 128 -21.86 0.45 31.99
C LYS A 128 -20.73 -0.16 31.14
N TYR A 129 -20.95 -1.32 30.53
CA TYR A 129 -19.97 -2.04 29.70
C TYR A 129 -20.34 -2.01 28.21
N ILE A 130 -21.36 -1.25 27.82
CA ILE A 130 -21.80 -1.10 26.44
C ILE A 130 -21.34 0.27 25.95
N ASP A 131 -20.36 0.27 25.06
CA ASP A 131 -19.99 1.47 24.31
C ASP A 131 -21.02 1.70 23.19
N ILE A 132 -21.83 2.73 23.32
CA ILE A 132 -22.69 3.20 22.23
C ILE A 132 -21.81 4.03 21.30
N ILE A 133 -21.37 3.43 20.19
CA ILE A 133 -20.66 4.15 19.15
C ILE A 133 -21.72 4.88 18.30
N PRO A 134 -21.88 6.22 18.41
CA PRO A 134 -22.82 6.94 17.57
C PRO A 134 -22.43 6.78 16.09
N GLN A 135 -23.44 6.66 15.24
CA GLN A 135 -23.25 6.57 13.79
C GLN A 135 -22.43 7.78 13.33
N GLN A 136 -21.26 7.54 12.73
CA GLN A 136 -20.36 8.61 12.32
C GLN A 136 -21.05 9.50 11.28
N GLU A 137 -21.37 10.74 11.63
CA GLU A 137 -21.95 11.72 10.72
C GLU A 137 -20.86 12.31 9.82
N ILE A 138 -20.53 11.61 8.74
CA ILE A 138 -19.62 12.12 7.70
C ILE A 138 -20.40 12.95 6.67
N PRO A 139 -19.88 14.13 6.26
CA PRO A 139 -20.46 14.87 5.14
C PRO A 139 -20.53 14.01 3.89
N ASN A 140 -21.66 14.07 3.19
CA ASN A 140 -21.83 13.36 1.92
C ASN A 140 -21.22 14.20 0.79
N ASN A 141 -19.99 13.87 0.41
CA ASN A 141 -19.24 14.61 -0.61
C ASN A 141 -19.93 14.62 -1.99
N ASP A 142 -20.69 13.57 -2.34
CA ASP A 142 -21.39 13.51 -3.64
C ASP A 142 -22.52 14.53 -3.70
N ARG A 143 -23.30 14.65 -2.62
CA ARG A 143 -24.36 15.66 -2.52
C ARG A 143 -23.78 17.07 -2.46
N LEU A 144 -22.70 17.25 -1.71
CA LEU A 144 -21.96 18.52 -1.67
C LEU A 144 -21.45 18.91 -3.06
N TYR A 145 -20.89 17.96 -3.83
CA TYR A 145 -20.44 18.21 -5.19
C TYR A 145 -21.60 18.63 -6.09
N GLN A 146 -22.73 17.94 -6.04
CA GLN A 146 -23.92 18.29 -6.85
C GLN A 146 -24.38 19.73 -6.57
N ASP A 147 -24.50 20.09 -5.29
CA ASP A 147 -24.95 21.43 -4.86
C ASP A 147 -23.91 22.52 -5.19
N LEU A 148 -22.62 22.26 -4.96
CA LEU A 148 -21.55 23.22 -5.27
C LEU A 148 -21.34 23.41 -6.78
N ASN A 149 -21.51 22.36 -7.58
CA ASN A 149 -21.36 22.40 -9.03
C ASN A 149 -22.49 23.22 -9.71
N ILE A 150 -23.68 23.28 -9.10
CA ILE A 150 -24.76 24.18 -9.54
C ILE A 150 -24.68 25.60 -8.91
N GLY A 151 -23.61 25.88 -8.16
CA GLY A 151 -23.33 27.20 -7.58
C GLY A 151 -23.97 27.45 -6.21
N LEU A 152 -24.53 26.44 -5.56
CA LEU A 152 -25.13 26.55 -4.23
C LEU A 152 -24.04 26.67 -3.16
N LYS A 153 -24.12 27.69 -2.31
CA LYS A 153 -23.12 27.90 -1.25
C LYS A 153 -23.47 27.10 0.00
N VAL A 154 -22.63 26.12 0.35
CA VAL A 154 -22.75 25.37 1.60
C VAL A 154 -21.76 25.92 2.63
N PRO A 155 -22.20 26.35 3.82
CA PRO A 155 -21.29 26.81 4.88
C PRO A 155 -20.23 25.77 5.23
N GLY A 156 -18.98 26.20 5.33
CA GLY A 156 -17.86 25.32 5.70
C GLY A 156 -17.29 24.46 4.56
N VAL A 157 -17.80 24.59 3.32
CA VAL A 157 -17.30 23.82 2.17
C VAL A 157 -16.71 24.73 1.11
N ARG A 158 -15.52 24.36 0.59
CA ARG A 158 -14.85 25.06 -0.52
C ARG A 158 -14.83 24.15 -1.75
N TYR A 159 -15.18 24.71 -2.90
CA TYR A 159 -15.11 24.04 -4.20
C TYR A 159 -13.85 24.48 -4.95
N GLU A 160 -12.96 23.54 -5.28
CA GLU A 160 -11.74 23.77 -6.06
C GLU A 160 -11.67 22.77 -7.20
N VAL A 161 -11.41 23.24 -8.43
CA VAL A 161 -11.20 22.37 -9.60
C VAL A 161 -9.72 22.39 -9.95
N GLY A 162 -9.03 21.30 -9.63
CA GLY A 162 -7.64 21.06 -10.04
C GLY A 162 -7.53 20.59 -11.49
N LYS A 163 -6.32 20.67 -12.04
CA LYS A 163 -5.96 20.03 -13.32
C LYS A 163 -5.13 18.79 -13.00
N HIS A 164 -5.46 17.65 -13.59
CA HIS A 164 -4.63 16.44 -13.54
C HIS A 164 -4.08 16.14 -14.94
N LEU A 165 -2.88 15.59 -15.02
CA LEU A 165 -2.31 15.09 -16.27
C LEU A 165 -2.97 13.74 -16.59
N ARG A 166 -3.47 13.59 -17.82
CA ARG A 166 -4.01 12.31 -18.32
C ARG A 166 -3.18 11.86 -19.52
N ILE A 167 -2.53 10.70 -19.41
CA ILE A 167 -1.75 10.08 -20.48
C ILE A 167 -2.55 8.88 -21.01
N GLY A 168 -3.24 9.10 -22.13
CA GLY A 168 -4.02 8.09 -22.86
C GLY A 168 -3.21 7.39 -23.94
#